data_AF-Q2NK53-F1
#
_entry.id   AF-Q2NK53-F1
#
_cell.length_a   1.000
_cell.length_b   1.000
_cell.length_c   1.000
_cell.angle_alpha   90.00
_cell.angle_beta   90.00
_cell.angle_gamma   90.00
#
_symmetry.space_group_name_H-M   'P 1'
#
loop_
_entity.id
_entity.type
_entity.pdbx_description
1 polymer ?
#
loop_
_entity_poly.entity_id
_entity_poly.type
_entity_poly.pdbx_seq_one_letter_code
_entity_poly.pdbx_strand_id
1 'polypeptide(L)'
;MIKLKNQFQIISIFLFTFIGLLFIINNNRVMAMNNNSSSNINNEIINNIEEFQNLMLLQRNSAQQIINALSNRVSEPEILNLLNRHNQIHQQIVNYQHRLLNIQQQMISNLDLNVSRIQLEREGLSLENSMMIAINNTPLYASESQINVLRNIQINIDRKKAQIQNIIQQIIQQQRNNNPNNRRRR
;
A
#
# COMPACT_ATOMS: atom_id res chain seq x y z
N MET A 1 -34.70 -7.35 -1.61
CA MET A 1 -33.31 -7.21 -2.14
C MET A 1 -32.47 -6.09 -1.52
N ILE A 2 -33.04 -5.10 -0.82
CA ILE A 2 -32.26 -3.96 -0.28
C ILE A 2 -31.47 -4.30 1.00
N LYS A 3 -31.93 -5.26 1.81
CA LYS A 3 -31.25 -5.65 3.06
C LYS A 3 -29.92 -6.40 2.88
N LEU A 4 -29.72 -7.10 1.75
CA LEU A 4 -28.48 -7.83 1.47
C LEU A 4 -27.29 -6.90 1.13
N LYS A 5 -27.55 -5.75 0.49
CA LYS A 5 -26.48 -4.81 0.09
C LYS A 5 -25.71 -4.25 1.30
N ASN A 6 -26.43 -3.90 2.37
CA ASN A 6 -25.79 -3.38 3.59
C ASN A 6 -25.03 -4.47 4.37
N GLN A 7 -25.50 -5.72 4.30
CA GLN A 7 -24.81 -6.85 4.93
C GLN A 7 -23.50 -7.19 4.22
N PHE A 8 -23.48 -7.15 2.88
CA PHE A 8 -22.23 -7.33 2.11
C PHE A 8 -21.22 -6.20 2.36
N GLN A 9 -21.66 -4.96 2.57
CA GLN A 9 -20.78 -3.86 2.97
C GLN A 9 -20.14 -4.09 4.34
N ILE A 10 -20.94 -4.52 5.33
CA ILE A 10 -20.45 -4.83 6.68
C ILE A 10 -19.46 -6.00 6.62
N ILE A 11 -19.80 -7.06 5.90
CA ILE A 11 -18.93 -8.23 5.69
C ILE A 11 -17.65 -7.84 4.97
N SER A 12 -17.71 -6.95 3.97
CA SER A 12 -16.54 -6.41 3.27
C SER A 12 -15.59 -5.68 4.22
N ILE A 13 -16.12 -4.84 5.12
CA ILE A 13 -15.32 -4.09 6.10
C ILE A 13 -14.63 -5.04 7.10
N PHE A 14 -15.36 -6.06 7.58
CA PHE A 14 -14.78 -7.07 8.47
C PHE A 14 -13.77 -7.98 7.77
N LEU A 15 -14.01 -8.33 6.50
CA LEU A 15 -13.09 -9.13 5.69
C LEU A 15 -11.78 -8.36 5.43
N PHE A 16 -11.88 -7.07 5.09
CA PHE A 16 -10.70 -6.21 4.89
C PHE A 16 -9.90 -5.98 6.16
N THR A 17 -10.57 -5.82 7.32
CA THR A 17 -9.87 -5.71 8.62
C THR A 17 -9.16 -7.00 8.99
N PHE A 18 -9.78 -8.17 8.77
CA PHE A 18 -9.13 -9.46 9.01
C PHE A 18 -7.96 -9.73 8.08
N ILE A 19 -8.09 -9.44 6.78
CA ILE A 19 -6.99 -9.55 5.81
C ILE A 19 -5.87 -8.57 6.14
N GLY A 20 -6.20 -7.34 6.53
CA GLY A 20 -5.22 -6.38 7.04
C GLY A 20 -4.44 -6.93 8.23
N LEU A 21 -5.13 -7.51 9.22
CA LEU A 21 -4.50 -8.14 10.38
C LEU A 21 -3.62 -9.34 9.99
N LEU A 22 -4.07 -10.16 9.03
CA LEU A 22 -3.38 -11.38 8.59
C LEU A 22 -2.07 -11.06 7.86
N PHE A 23 -2.02 -9.98 7.07
CA PHE A 23 -0.78 -9.47 6.47
C PHE A 23 0.14 -8.79 7.49
N ILE A 24 -0.39 -8.16 8.54
CA ILE A 24 0.40 -7.52 9.61
C ILE A 24 1.13 -8.57 10.47
N ILE A 25 0.44 -9.66 10.86
CA ILE A 25 1.02 -10.70 11.74
C ILE A 25 2.06 -11.55 11.00
N ASN A 26 1.92 -11.74 9.69
CA ASN A 26 2.77 -12.63 8.90
C ASN A 26 3.94 -11.91 8.17
N ASN A 27 4.10 -10.60 8.39
CA ASN A 27 5.01 -9.76 7.63
C ASN A 27 6.50 -10.05 7.89
N ASN A 28 6.83 -10.80 8.95
CA ASN A 28 8.23 -11.19 9.23
C ASN A 28 8.75 -12.36 8.37
N ARG A 29 7.91 -13.04 7.57
CA ARG A 29 8.36 -14.21 6.78
C ARG A 29 8.16 -14.13 5.27
N VAL A 30 7.34 -13.22 4.73
CA VAL A 30 7.01 -13.24 3.28
C VAL A 30 7.72 -12.16 2.46
N MET A 31 8.31 -11.14 3.07
CA MET A 31 9.09 -10.11 2.34
C MET A 31 10.50 -9.94 2.91
N ALA A 32 11.34 -10.94 2.68
CA ALA A 32 12.78 -10.75 2.76
C ALA A 32 13.28 -10.07 1.47
N MET A 33 13.26 -8.74 1.41
CA MET A 33 14.02 -8.01 0.40
C MET A 33 14.49 -6.63 0.93
N ASN A 34 15.79 -6.60 1.23
CA ASN A 34 16.70 -5.47 1.48
C ASN A 34 16.53 -4.67 2.80
N ASN A 35 17.50 -4.87 3.71
CA ASN A 35 17.47 -4.49 5.12
C ASN A 35 18.09 -3.12 5.49
N ASN A 36 18.12 -2.12 4.59
CA ASN A 36 18.85 -0.88 4.90
C ASN A 36 17.98 0.36 5.15
N SER A 37 16.65 0.24 5.27
CA SER A 37 15.77 1.38 5.59
C SER A 37 14.54 1.06 6.44
N SER A 38 14.42 -0.17 6.96
CA SER A 38 13.17 -0.70 7.54
C SER A 38 12.95 -0.43 9.04
N SER A 39 13.92 0.10 9.79
CA SER A 39 13.76 0.23 11.24
C SER A 39 12.75 1.31 11.66
N ASN A 40 12.55 2.36 10.84
CA ASN A 40 11.59 3.42 11.16
C ASN A 40 10.14 3.06 10.85
N ILE A 41 9.89 2.29 9.79
CA ILE A 41 8.52 1.91 9.39
C ILE A 41 7.90 0.95 10.41
N ASN A 42 8.70 0.02 10.94
CA ASN A 42 8.22 -0.96 11.92
C ASN A 42 7.85 -0.30 13.27
N ASN A 43 8.63 0.69 13.73
CA ASN A 43 8.31 1.41 14.96
C ASN A 43 7.09 2.34 14.82
N GLU A 44 6.89 2.94 13.64
CA GLU A 44 5.72 3.79 13.37
C GLU A 44 4.44 2.94 13.31
N ILE A 45 4.48 1.76 12.67
CA ILE A 45 3.33 0.83 12.60
C ILE A 45 2.95 0.27 13.98
N ILE A 46 3.93 -0.07 14.83
CA ILE A 46 3.66 -0.59 16.18
C ILE A 46 3.02 0.48 17.07
N ASN A 47 3.55 1.71 17.07
CA ASN A 47 2.96 2.84 17.80
C ASN A 47 1.55 3.19 17.30
N ASN A 48 1.32 3.05 16.00
CA ASN A 48 0.01 3.28 15.39
C ASN A 48 -1.03 2.27 15.89
N ILE A 49 -0.69 1.01 16.12
CA ILE A 49 -1.64 -0.02 16.61
C ILE A 49 -2.10 0.29 18.03
N GLU A 50 -1.17 0.67 18.92
CA GLU A 50 -1.50 1.06 20.29
C GLU A 50 -2.42 2.29 20.33
N GLU A 51 -2.14 3.31 19.50
CA GLU A 51 -2.99 4.49 19.39
C GLU A 51 -4.42 4.13 18.98
N PHE A 52 -4.58 3.25 17.98
CA PHE A 52 -5.91 2.81 17.54
C PHE A 52 -6.65 2.01 18.62
N GLN A 53 -5.96 1.09 19.30
CA GLN A 53 -6.54 0.31 20.39
C GLN A 53 -7.01 1.22 21.54
N ASN A 54 -6.21 2.24 21.88
CA ASN A 54 -6.57 3.24 22.88
C ASN A 54 -7.82 4.03 22.47
N LEU A 55 -7.92 4.46 21.20
CA LEU A 55 -9.11 5.14 20.69
C LEU A 55 -10.37 4.25 20.74
N MET A 56 -10.25 2.97 20.38
CA MET A 56 -11.35 2.01 20.47
C MET A 56 -11.82 1.79 21.92
N LEU A 57 -10.87 1.72 22.86
CA LEU A 57 -11.18 1.62 24.29
C LEU A 57 -11.88 2.88 24.81
N LEU A 58 -11.42 4.07 24.40
CA LEU A 58 -12.08 5.34 24.71
C LEU A 58 -13.50 5.42 24.13
N GLN A 59 -13.71 4.93 22.92
CA GLN A 59 -15.04 4.89 22.29
C GLN A 59 -15.99 3.97 23.08
N ARG A 60 -15.52 2.80 23.51
CA ARG A 60 -16.29 1.89 24.37
C ARG A 60 -16.64 2.54 25.70
N ASN A 61 -15.66 3.15 26.36
CA ASN A 61 -15.86 3.77 27.68
C ASN A 61 -16.84 4.95 27.60
N SER A 62 -16.74 5.78 26.55
CA SER A 62 -17.69 6.89 26.35
C SER A 62 -19.11 6.40 26.06
N ALA A 63 -19.28 5.32 25.28
CA ALA A 63 -20.59 4.71 25.08
C ALA A 63 -21.20 4.21 26.40
N GLN A 64 -20.39 3.58 27.27
CA GLN A 64 -20.85 3.14 28.58
C GLN A 64 -21.26 4.31 29.49
N GLN A 65 -20.52 5.44 29.44
CA GLN A 65 -20.89 6.64 30.18
C GLN A 65 -22.23 7.21 29.73
N ILE A 66 -22.50 7.22 28.41
CA ILE A 66 -23.80 7.63 27.87
C ILE A 66 -24.91 6.70 28.35
N ILE A 67 -24.71 5.38 28.27
CA ILE A 67 -25.68 4.38 28.74
C ILE A 67 -26.00 4.58 30.23
N ASN A 68 -24.98 4.75 31.06
CA ASN A 68 -25.14 4.99 32.49
C ASN A 68 -25.87 6.31 32.77
N ALA A 69 -25.53 7.38 32.06
CA ALA A 69 -26.18 8.69 32.20
C ALA A 69 -27.68 8.63 31.83
N LEU A 70 -28.01 7.91 30.75
CA LEU A 70 -29.40 7.67 30.35
C LEU A 70 -30.15 6.84 31.41
N SER A 71 -29.50 5.79 31.93
CA SER A 71 -30.09 4.89 32.94
C SER A 71 -30.37 5.62 34.25
N ASN A 72 -29.45 6.50 34.65
CA ASN A 72 -29.56 7.30 35.88
C ASN A 72 -30.39 8.58 35.71
N ARG A 73 -31.01 8.80 34.54
CA ARG A 73 -31.83 9.98 34.22
C ARG A 73 -31.12 11.30 34.52
N VAL A 74 -29.84 11.36 34.16
CA VAL A 74 -29.03 12.56 34.29
C VAL A 74 -29.58 13.67 33.40
N SER A 75 -29.24 14.93 33.68
CA SER A 75 -29.74 16.08 32.93
C SER A 75 -29.42 15.99 31.42
N GLU A 76 -30.36 16.45 30.59
CA GLU A 76 -30.17 16.56 29.13
C GLU A 76 -28.87 17.25 28.69
N PRO A 77 -28.44 18.41 29.26
CA PRO A 77 -27.19 19.05 28.84
C PRO A 77 -25.96 18.18 29.12
N GLU A 78 -25.98 17.37 30.17
CA GLU A 78 -24.89 16.46 30.50
C GLU A 78 -24.83 15.27 29.53
N ILE A 79 -25.99 14.72 29.16
CA ILE A 79 -26.10 13.69 28.11
C ILE A 79 -25.59 14.24 26.77
N LEU A 80 -25.95 15.47 26.41
CA LEU A 80 -25.48 16.12 25.18
C LEU A 80 -23.95 16.30 25.17
N ASN A 81 -23.36 16.70 26.30
CA ASN A 81 -21.90 16.79 26.44
C ASN A 81 -21.20 15.45 26.24
N LEU A 82 -21.75 14.36 26.81
CA LEU A 82 -21.22 13.02 26.62
C LEU A 82 -21.33 12.55 25.16
N LEU A 83 -22.45 12.82 24.50
CA LEU A 83 -22.64 12.54 23.06
C LEU A 83 -21.65 13.31 22.20
N ASN A 84 -21.43 14.60 22.48
CA ASN A 84 -20.45 15.41 21.77
C ASN A 84 -19.03 14.84 21.91
N ARG A 85 -18.65 14.43 23.12
CA ARG A 85 -17.34 13.79 23.37
C ARG A 85 -17.23 12.45 22.63
N HIS A 86 -18.28 11.62 22.66
CA HIS A 86 -18.29 10.35 21.92
C HIS A 86 -18.12 10.58 20.42
N ASN A 87 -18.80 11.57 19.85
CA ASN A 87 -18.67 11.95 18.45
C ASN A 87 -17.24 12.42 18.12
N GLN A 88 -16.60 13.19 18.99
CA GLN A 88 -15.20 13.60 18.79
C GLN A 88 -14.25 12.39 18.73
N ILE A 89 -14.40 11.44 19.66
CA ILE A 89 -13.62 10.19 19.66
C ILE A 89 -13.87 9.41 18.37
N HIS A 90 -15.13 9.30 17.95
CA HIS A 90 -15.50 8.62 16.71
C HIS A 90 -14.83 9.28 15.48
N GLN A 91 -14.82 10.61 15.41
CA GLN A 91 -14.14 11.32 14.32
C GLN A 91 -12.62 11.08 14.32
N GLN A 92 -11.99 10.97 15.49
CA GLN A 92 -10.57 10.61 15.58
C GLN A 92 -10.30 9.20 15.02
N ILE A 93 -11.17 8.23 15.33
CA ILE A 93 -11.10 6.86 14.80
C ILE A 93 -11.24 6.85 13.28
N VAL A 94 -12.24 7.56 12.74
CA VAL A 94 -12.46 7.66 11.28
C VAL A 94 -11.25 8.29 10.60
N ASN A 95 -10.70 9.36 11.14
CA ASN A 95 -9.50 10.00 10.61
C ASN A 95 -8.30 9.06 10.61
N TYR A 96 -8.13 8.30 11.68
CA TYR A 96 -7.06 7.30 11.78
C TYR A 96 -7.25 6.19 10.72
N GLN A 97 -8.46 5.68 10.53
CA GLN A 97 -8.77 4.68 9.51
C GLN A 97 -8.48 5.20 8.09
N HIS A 98 -8.81 6.46 7.80
CA HIS A 98 -8.45 7.08 6.52
C HIS A 98 -6.94 7.17 6.31
N ARG A 99 -6.16 7.50 7.35
CA ARG A 99 -4.69 7.49 7.26
C ARG A 99 -4.16 6.11 6.93
N LEU A 100 -4.66 5.07 7.60
CA LEU A 100 -4.27 3.68 7.31
C LEU A 100 -4.63 3.28 5.88
N LEU A 101 -5.84 3.60 5.42
CA LEU A 101 -6.27 3.31 4.05
C LEU A 101 -5.34 3.96 3.02
N ASN A 102 -4.98 5.23 3.24
CA ASN A 102 -4.06 5.95 2.36
C ASN A 102 -2.67 5.28 2.32
N ILE A 103 -2.15 4.85 3.48
CA ILE A 103 -0.87 4.12 3.55
C ILE A 103 -0.97 2.79 2.79
N GLN A 104 -2.07 2.05 2.94
CA GLN A 104 -2.30 0.79 2.22
C GLN A 104 -2.35 0.99 0.70
N GLN A 105 -3.08 2.00 0.22
CA GLN A 105 -3.15 2.33 -1.21
C GLN A 105 -1.77 2.65 -1.78
N GLN A 106 -0.93 3.37 -1.03
CA GLN A 106 0.44 3.65 -1.43
C GLN A 106 1.31 2.39 -1.50
N MET A 107 1.18 1.49 -0.53
CA MET A 107 1.89 0.20 -0.57
C MET A 107 1.48 -0.63 -1.79
N ILE A 108 0.18 -0.70 -2.09
CA ILE A 108 -0.35 -1.42 -3.25
C ILE A 108 0.22 -0.82 -4.55
N SER A 109 0.17 0.49 -4.72
CA SER A 109 0.77 1.18 -5.87
C SER A 109 2.26 0.84 -6.05
N ASN A 110 3.03 0.85 -4.95
CA ASN A 110 4.46 0.50 -5.01
C ASN A 110 4.67 -0.98 -5.40
N LEU A 111 3.82 -1.88 -4.93
CA LEU A 111 3.86 -3.30 -5.32
C LEU A 111 3.56 -3.46 -6.80
N ASP A 112 2.52 -2.81 -7.33
CA ASP A 112 2.14 -2.87 -8.74
C ASP A 112 3.27 -2.36 -9.65
N LEU A 113 3.93 -1.27 -9.27
CA LEU A 113 5.10 -0.75 -9.97
C LEU A 113 6.27 -1.74 -9.96
N ASN A 114 6.55 -2.36 -8.81
CA ASN A 114 7.62 -3.36 -8.71
C ASN A 114 7.31 -4.63 -9.52
N VAL A 115 6.05 -5.11 -9.51
CA VAL A 115 5.62 -6.24 -10.35
C VAL A 115 5.82 -5.92 -11.83
N SER A 116 5.41 -4.72 -12.26
CA SER A 116 5.60 -4.25 -13.64
C SER A 116 7.09 -4.19 -14.01
N ARG A 117 7.95 -3.70 -13.08
CA ARG A 117 9.40 -3.67 -13.28
C ARG A 117 9.97 -5.07 -13.48
N ILE A 118 9.64 -6.01 -12.59
CA ILE A 118 10.12 -7.40 -12.65
C ILE A 118 9.67 -8.07 -13.95
N GLN A 119 8.45 -7.82 -14.42
CA GLN A 119 7.97 -8.37 -15.69
C GLN A 119 8.81 -7.84 -16.86
N LEU A 120 9.07 -6.54 -16.91
CA LEU A 120 9.90 -5.94 -17.95
C LEU A 120 11.35 -6.43 -17.91
N GLU A 121 11.92 -6.64 -16.72
CA GLU A 121 13.25 -7.22 -16.54
C GLU A 121 13.31 -8.65 -17.10
N ARG A 122 12.30 -9.49 -16.82
CA ARG A 122 12.20 -10.85 -17.37
C ARG A 122 12.07 -10.85 -18.90
N GLU A 123 11.24 -9.97 -19.44
CA GLU A 123 11.10 -9.80 -20.90
C GLU A 123 12.41 -9.34 -21.54
N GLY A 124 13.13 -8.41 -20.89
CA GLY A 124 14.46 -7.95 -21.32
C GLY A 124 15.48 -9.08 -21.38
N LEU A 125 15.57 -9.92 -20.33
CA LEU A 125 16.46 -11.09 -20.31
C LEU A 125 16.13 -12.10 -21.42
N SER A 126 14.84 -12.31 -21.71
CA SER A 126 14.41 -13.18 -22.82
C SER A 126 14.87 -12.65 -24.18
N LEU A 127 14.80 -11.33 -24.38
CA LEU A 127 15.30 -10.67 -25.58
C LEU A 127 16.83 -10.74 -25.69
N GLU A 128 17.56 -10.56 -24.59
CA GLU A 128 19.02 -10.71 -24.55
C GLU A 128 19.43 -12.14 -24.92
N ASN A 129 18.74 -13.16 -24.41
CA ASN A 129 18.94 -14.56 -24.81
C ASN A 129 18.64 -14.78 -26.30
N SER A 130 17.55 -14.19 -26.81
CA SER A 130 17.20 -14.26 -28.23
C SER A 130 18.27 -13.60 -29.11
N MET A 131 18.85 -12.49 -28.65
CA MET A 131 19.96 -11.81 -29.32
C MET A 131 21.19 -12.70 -29.38
N MET A 132 21.55 -13.35 -28.26
CA MET A 132 22.69 -14.28 -28.21
C MET A 132 22.50 -15.47 -29.16
N ILE A 133 21.30 -16.06 -29.22
CA ILE A 133 20.98 -17.13 -30.16
C ILE A 133 21.11 -16.63 -31.61
N ALA A 134 20.58 -15.44 -31.92
CA ALA A 134 20.68 -14.85 -33.25
C ALA A 134 22.13 -14.58 -33.65
N ILE A 135 22.97 -14.06 -32.75
CA ILE A 135 24.40 -13.83 -32.97
C ILE A 135 25.12 -15.16 -33.25
N ASN A 136 24.90 -16.19 -32.43
CA ASN A 136 25.54 -17.50 -32.59
C ASN A 136 25.18 -18.19 -33.91
N ASN A 137 23.98 -17.92 -34.43
CA ASN A 137 23.49 -18.44 -35.71
C ASN A 137 23.83 -17.52 -36.90
N THR A 138 24.50 -16.39 -36.67
CA THR A 138 24.92 -15.48 -37.73
C THR A 138 26.29 -15.95 -38.27
N PRO A 139 26.41 -16.25 -39.57
CA PRO A 139 27.69 -16.63 -40.17
C PRO A 139 28.67 -15.46 -40.15
N LEU A 140 29.95 -15.73 -40.45
CA LEU A 140 31.03 -14.72 -40.44
C LEU A 140 30.69 -13.44 -41.24
N TYR A 141 29.86 -13.58 -42.29
CA TYR A 141 29.26 -12.46 -43.02
C TYR A 141 27.73 -12.46 -42.81
N ALA A 142 27.24 -11.53 -42.00
CA ALA A 142 25.82 -11.38 -41.74
C ALA A 142 25.07 -10.85 -42.98
N SER A 143 23.97 -11.48 -43.34
CA SER A 143 23.03 -10.92 -44.32
C SER A 143 22.32 -9.69 -43.76
N GLU A 144 21.86 -8.80 -44.64
CA GLU A 144 21.06 -7.63 -44.24
C GLU A 144 19.81 -8.03 -43.42
N SER A 145 19.19 -9.16 -43.77
CA SER A 145 18.07 -9.72 -43.00
C SER A 145 18.47 -10.07 -41.56
N GLN A 146 19.62 -10.74 -41.35
CA GLN A 146 20.12 -11.08 -40.02
C GLN A 146 20.50 -9.83 -39.22
N ILE A 147 21.11 -8.83 -39.85
CA ILE A 147 21.42 -7.53 -39.24
C ILE A 147 20.13 -6.83 -38.77
N ASN A 148 19.08 -6.86 -39.59
CA ASN A 148 17.80 -6.28 -39.25
C ASN A 148 17.12 -7.00 -38.07
N VAL A 149 17.22 -8.34 -37.99
CA VAL A 149 16.74 -9.10 -36.83
C VAL A 149 17.47 -8.68 -35.55
N LEU A 150 18.80 -8.61 -35.57
CA LEU A 150 19.59 -8.18 -34.41
C LEU A 150 19.25 -6.75 -33.99
N ARG A 151 19.12 -5.84 -34.95
CA ARG A 151 18.74 -4.44 -34.70
C ARG A 151 17.34 -4.35 -34.05
N ASN A 152 16.38 -5.13 -34.52
CA ASN A 152 15.03 -5.14 -33.96
C ASN A 152 15.01 -5.65 -32.51
N ILE A 153 15.78 -6.71 -32.22
CA ILE A 153 15.93 -7.23 -30.84
C ILE A 153 16.56 -6.15 -29.95
N GLN A 154 17.64 -5.51 -30.40
CA GLN A 154 18.31 -4.43 -29.66
C GLN A 154 17.37 -3.25 -29.37
N ILE A 155 16.62 -2.78 -30.37
CA ILE A 155 15.63 -1.69 -30.20
C ILE A 155 14.62 -2.06 -29.12
N ASN A 156 14.16 -3.32 -29.09
CA ASN A 156 13.20 -3.77 -28.08
C ASN A 156 13.84 -3.84 -26.68
N ILE A 157 15.10 -4.29 -26.55
CA ILE A 157 15.85 -4.25 -25.29
C ILE A 157 15.94 -2.81 -24.78
N ASP A 158 16.33 -1.87 -25.63
CA ASP A 158 16.49 -0.46 -25.25
C ASP A 158 15.17 0.19 -24.83
N ARG A 159 14.06 -0.13 -25.53
CA ARG A 159 12.72 0.28 -25.12
C ARG A 159 12.34 -0.24 -23.74
N LYS A 160 12.60 -1.51 -23.46
CA LYS A 160 12.30 -2.13 -22.15
C LYS A 160 13.15 -1.50 -21.03
N LYS A 161 14.43 -1.25 -21.28
CA LYS A 161 15.32 -0.51 -20.35
C LYS A 161 14.79 0.89 -20.05
N ALA A 162 14.34 1.64 -21.06
CA ALA A 162 13.73 2.95 -20.85
C ALA A 162 12.44 2.88 -20.01
N GLN A 163 11.58 1.89 -20.24
CA GLN A 163 10.36 1.66 -19.44
C GLN A 163 10.70 1.35 -17.97
N ILE A 164 11.71 0.52 -17.72
CA ILE A 164 12.21 0.22 -16.36
C ILE A 164 12.70 1.50 -15.67
N GLN A 165 13.47 2.34 -16.36
CA GLN A 165 13.93 3.61 -15.80
C GLN A 165 12.77 4.53 -15.42
N ASN A 166 11.74 4.63 -16.24
CA ASN A 166 10.54 5.40 -15.92
C ASN A 166 9.85 4.88 -14.65
N ILE A 167 9.71 3.57 -14.49
CA ILE A 167 9.13 2.96 -13.28
C ILE A 167 10.00 3.26 -12.05
N ILE A 168 11.32 3.18 -12.16
CA ILE A 168 12.24 3.52 -11.07
C ILE A 168 12.04 4.99 -10.65
N GLN A 169 11.91 5.91 -11.60
CA GLN A 169 11.63 7.32 -11.30
C GLN A 169 10.29 7.50 -10.59
N GLN A 170 9.25 6.78 -11.02
CA GLN A 170 7.94 6.80 -10.35
C GLN A 170 8.03 6.31 -8.89
N ILE A 171 8.75 5.21 -8.64
CA ILE A 171 8.98 4.69 -7.28
C ILE A 171 9.71 5.74 -6.42
N ILE A 172 10.76 6.35 -6.94
CA ILE A 172 11.54 7.39 -6.23
C ILE A 172 10.65 8.60 -5.89
N GLN A 173 9.81 9.05 -6.83
CA GLN A 173 8.88 10.16 -6.61
C GLN A 173 7.84 9.82 -5.54
N GLN A 174 7.26 8.62 -5.58
CA GLN A 174 6.29 8.17 -4.58
C GLN A 174 6.92 8.11 -3.18
N GLN A 175 8.15 7.61 -3.05
CA GLN A 175 8.87 7.59 -1.78
C GLN A 175 9.18 9.00 -1.25
N ARG A 176 9.56 9.94 -2.12
CA ARG A 176 9.85 11.34 -1.73
C ARG A 176 8.61 12.09 -1.22
N ASN A 177 7.45 11.85 -1.81
CA ASN A 177 6.18 12.45 -1.39
C ASN A 177 5.68 11.93 -0.02
N ASN A 178 6.22 10.79 0.42
CA ASN A 178 5.82 10.11 1.64
C ASN A 178 6.76 10.39 2.82
N ASN A 179 7.82 11.20 2.66
CA ASN A 179 8.69 11.56 3.77
C ASN A 179 8.04 12.65 4.65
N PRO A 180 7.68 12.36 5.93
CA PRO A 180 7.03 13.33 6.80
C PRO A 180 7.87 14.59 7.06
N ASN A 181 9.20 14.51 6.89
CA ASN A 181 10.09 15.67 7.03
C ASN A 181 9.94 16.71 5.91
N ASN A 182 9.40 16.35 4.74
CA ASN A 182 9.11 17.31 3.67
C ASN A 182 7.81 18.10 3.90
N ARG A 183 6.91 17.64 4.77
CA ARG A 183 5.66 18.35 5.10
C ARG A 183 5.82 19.45 6.13
N ARG A 184 6.95 19.50 6.84
CA ARG A 184 7.26 20.55 7.86
C ARG A 184 7.94 21.80 7.29
N ARG A 185 8.18 21.87 5.98
CA ARG A 185 8.87 22.99 5.31
C ARG A 185 7.96 23.87 4.43
N ARG A 186 6.64 23.72 4.53
CA ARG A 186 5.68 24.58 3.84
C ARG A 186 4.75 25.23 4.85
#